data_AF-A0A1I6KWN7-F1
#
_entry.id   AF-A0A1I6KWN7-F1
#
_cell.length_a   1.000
_cell.length_b   1.000
_cell.length_c   1.000
_cell.angle_alpha   90.00
_cell.angle_beta   90.00
_cell.angle_gamma   90.00
#
_symmetry.space_group_name_H-M   'P 1'
#
loop_
_entity.id
_entity.type
_entity.pdbx_description
1 polymer ?
#
loop_
_entity_poly.entity_id
_entity_poly.type
_entity_poly.pdbx_seq_one_letter_code
_entity_poly.pdbx_strand_id
1 'polypeptide(L)'
;MRGALPPPTRAEDLERYHAVETYITQHAPQYRIQLRPQYRERLSTIPADLAKEQLDIELFKIQKDIELEHRQRAASIQSMPLDSATGSSEYAALYRQYLDEENELGKAALARYVVHRRTILEMLEGALKIQDSGAYAREDLIHGLIFPMRTTSDEVDFTRQNLWVVDERLAYHTHLASDLPMSRLTPIAVADRDEPDLVVFNTPRAFADTKSPYQSVVIVEFKRPERNEYPAREENPVEQVLRYVRKIKEGQAKDRDLKTINVGAIPFYAYILCSLTPRMRAIAEDHDFVRTPDNEGYFKYHQSQGCYIEIVSYDKVLNDAKKRNRAFFERLQIPAT
;
A
#
# COMPACT_ATOMS: atom_id res chain seq x y z
N MET A 1 53.34 1.90 4.33
CA MET A 1 52.76 3.22 4.00
C MET A 1 51.70 3.00 2.93
N ARG A 2 50.41 3.06 3.30
CA ARG A 2 49.33 3.14 2.30
C ARG A 2 49.31 4.59 1.81
N GLY A 3 49.55 4.80 0.52
CA GLY A 3 49.52 6.12 -0.08
C GLY A 3 48.14 6.75 0.13
N ALA A 4 48.11 7.95 0.70
CA ALA A 4 46.90 8.75 0.72
C ALA A 4 46.52 9.04 -0.73
N LEU A 5 45.27 8.73 -1.09
CA LEU A 5 44.71 9.15 -2.37
C LEU A 5 44.83 10.67 -2.49
N PRO A 6 45.17 11.20 -3.68
CA PRO A 6 45.26 12.63 -3.89
C PRO A 6 43.93 13.31 -3.55
N PRO A 7 43.95 14.57 -3.06
CA PRO A 7 42.73 15.31 -2.80
C PRO A 7 41.93 15.47 -4.10
N PRO A 8 40.59 15.32 -4.06
CA PRO A 8 39.78 15.37 -5.26
C PRO A 8 39.93 16.70 -6.00
N THR A 9 39.98 16.64 -7.33
CA THR A 9 40.02 17.83 -8.18
C THR A 9 38.63 18.44 -8.34
N ARG A 10 38.56 19.75 -8.60
CA ARG A 10 37.28 20.47 -8.82
C ARG A 10 36.43 19.86 -9.94
N ALA A 11 37.05 19.19 -10.92
CA ALA A 11 36.38 18.50 -12.01
C ALA A 11 35.74 17.16 -11.58
N GLU A 12 36.47 16.34 -10.83
CA GLU A 12 35.97 15.06 -10.29
C GLU A 12 34.81 15.28 -9.30
N ASP A 13 34.85 16.35 -8.50
CA ASP A 13 33.75 16.70 -7.60
C ASP A 13 32.50 17.17 -8.36
N LEU A 14 32.68 17.83 -9.51
CA LEU A 14 31.58 18.25 -10.40
C LEU A 14 30.92 17.05 -11.09
N GLU A 15 31.71 16.12 -11.62
CA GLU A 15 31.20 14.88 -12.22
C GLU A 15 30.47 14.02 -11.19
N ARG A 16 31.04 13.89 -9.98
CA ARG A 16 30.38 13.18 -8.86
C ARG A 16 29.04 13.81 -8.51
N TYR A 17 29.01 15.13 -8.35
CA TYR A 17 27.76 15.85 -8.04
C TYR A 17 26.71 15.61 -9.14
N HIS A 18 27.11 15.69 -10.41
CA HIS A 18 26.20 15.46 -11.54
C HIS A 18 25.66 14.02 -11.57
N ALA A 19 26.48 13.02 -11.22
CA ALA A 19 26.03 11.63 -11.12
C ALA A 19 24.98 11.46 -10.01
N VAL A 20 25.21 12.03 -8.84
CA VAL A 20 24.26 12.03 -7.71
C VAL A 20 22.98 12.78 -8.07
N GLU A 21 23.09 13.95 -8.70
CA GLU A 21 21.96 14.75 -9.16
C GLU A 21 21.10 13.99 -10.18
N THR A 22 21.74 13.32 -11.13
CA THR A 22 21.08 12.47 -12.12
C THR A 22 20.32 11.33 -11.42
N TYR A 23 20.97 10.65 -10.48
CA TYR A 23 20.36 9.55 -9.71
C TYR A 23 19.15 10.02 -8.90
N ILE A 24 19.27 11.13 -8.15
CA ILE A 24 18.16 11.70 -7.37
C ILE A 24 16.99 12.08 -8.28
N THR A 25 17.28 12.70 -9.42
CA THR A 25 16.24 13.18 -10.33
C THR A 25 15.49 12.04 -11.01
N GLN A 26 16.20 10.97 -11.41
CA GLN A 26 15.64 9.88 -12.21
C GLN A 26 15.18 8.67 -11.39
N HIS A 27 15.74 8.42 -10.21
CA HIS A 27 15.54 7.17 -9.49
C HIS A 27 15.08 7.36 -8.05
N ALA A 28 15.57 8.40 -7.37
CA ALA A 28 15.34 8.62 -5.95
C ALA A 28 14.81 10.04 -5.63
N PRO A 29 13.64 10.43 -6.16
CA PRO A 29 13.08 11.78 -6.02
C PRO A 29 12.78 12.18 -4.57
N GLN A 30 12.67 11.21 -3.66
CA GLN A 30 12.54 11.45 -2.23
C GLN A 30 13.72 12.20 -1.61
N TYR A 31 14.89 12.22 -2.28
CA TYR A 31 16.08 12.93 -1.82
C TYR A 31 16.29 14.30 -2.50
N ARG A 32 15.32 14.81 -3.28
CA ARG A 32 15.44 16.11 -3.99
C ARG A 32 15.82 17.29 -3.10
N ILE A 33 15.38 17.29 -1.84
CA ILE A 33 15.74 18.33 -0.87
C ILE A 33 17.26 18.51 -0.75
N GLN A 34 18.04 17.43 -0.92
CA GLN A 34 19.49 17.42 -0.81
C GLN A 34 20.20 18.17 -1.94
N LEU A 35 19.52 18.42 -3.07
CA LEU A 35 20.04 19.22 -4.18
C LEU A 35 19.97 20.73 -3.93
N ARG A 36 19.36 21.16 -2.83
CA ARG A 36 19.32 22.59 -2.49
C ARG A 36 20.72 23.11 -2.15
N PRO A 37 21.02 24.38 -2.46
CA PRO A 37 22.37 24.94 -2.29
C PRO A 37 22.97 24.71 -0.90
N GLN A 38 22.17 24.78 0.17
CA GLN A 38 22.64 24.62 1.54
C GLN A 38 23.14 23.21 1.91
N TYR A 39 22.80 22.17 1.14
CA TYR A 39 23.23 20.79 1.41
C TYR A 39 24.28 20.28 0.41
N ARG A 40 24.71 21.13 -0.54
CA ARG A 40 25.65 20.75 -1.59
C ARG A 40 26.94 20.13 -1.06
N GLU A 41 27.47 20.67 0.03
CA GLU A 41 28.68 20.14 0.70
C GLU A 41 28.48 18.77 1.34
N ARG A 42 27.24 18.38 1.67
CA ARG A 42 26.96 17.03 2.18
C ARG A 42 27.09 16.00 1.06
N LEU A 43 26.66 16.35 -0.14
CA LEU A 43 26.74 15.46 -1.30
C LEU A 43 28.19 15.21 -1.74
N SER A 44 29.12 16.15 -1.50
CA SER A 44 30.53 15.93 -1.80
C SER A 44 31.21 14.94 -0.84
N THR A 45 30.59 14.61 0.30
CA THR A 45 31.10 13.58 1.23
C THR A 45 30.80 12.15 0.79
N ILE A 46 29.88 11.96 -0.16
CA ILE A 46 29.53 10.64 -0.69
C ILE A 46 30.73 10.09 -1.48
N PRO A 47 31.17 8.84 -1.23
CA PRO A 47 32.21 8.20 -2.03
C PRO A 47 31.87 8.15 -3.52
N ALA A 48 32.88 8.24 -4.38
CA ALA A 48 32.71 8.03 -5.81
C ALA A 48 32.40 6.55 -6.13
N ASP A 49 31.80 6.32 -7.30
CA ASP A 49 31.61 5.00 -7.92
C ASP A 49 30.85 3.96 -7.07
N LEU A 50 29.92 4.42 -6.24
CA LEU A 50 29.04 3.53 -5.48
C LEU A 50 28.04 2.81 -6.39
N ALA A 51 27.77 1.55 -6.06
CA ALA A 51 26.60 0.84 -6.59
C ALA A 51 25.31 1.58 -6.21
N LYS A 52 24.26 1.45 -7.01
CA LYS A 52 22.99 2.19 -6.83
C LYS A 52 22.39 1.99 -5.44
N GLU A 53 22.49 0.78 -4.89
CA GLU A 53 21.99 0.41 -3.57
C GLU A 53 22.79 1.08 -2.44
N GLN A 54 24.11 1.18 -2.61
CA GLN A 54 24.98 1.86 -1.64
C GLN A 54 24.78 3.38 -1.70
N LEU A 55 24.60 3.93 -2.90
CA LEU A 55 24.29 5.35 -3.08
C LEU A 55 22.95 5.71 -2.40
N ASP A 56 21.91 4.87 -2.56
CA ASP A 56 20.62 5.07 -1.86
C ASP A 56 20.79 5.12 -0.34
N ILE A 57 21.63 4.23 0.22
CA ILE A 57 21.93 4.20 1.66
C ILE A 57 22.62 5.50 2.12
N GLU A 58 23.61 6.00 1.39
CA GLU A 58 24.29 7.26 1.76
C GLU A 58 23.34 8.46 1.68
N LEU A 59 22.50 8.53 0.65
CA LEU A 59 21.47 9.55 0.53
C LEU A 59 20.43 9.45 1.64
N PHE A 60 20.06 8.23 2.06
CA PHE A 60 19.18 8.02 3.21
C PHE A 60 19.76 8.56 4.51
N LYS A 61 21.07 8.35 4.76
CA LYS A 61 21.74 8.90 5.95
C LYS A 61 21.69 10.43 5.95
N ILE A 62 22.07 11.06 4.84
CA ILE A 62 22.02 12.52 4.68
C ILE A 62 20.59 13.04 4.92
N GLN A 63 19.58 12.34 4.39
CA GLN A 63 18.17 12.69 4.62
C GLN A 63 17.82 12.69 6.12
N LYS A 64 18.28 11.69 6.87
CA LYS A 64 18.03 11.58 8.32
C LYS A 64 18.71 12.69 9.11
N ASP A 65 19.91 13.09 8.72
CA ASP A 65 20.60 14.22 9.33
C ASP A 65 19.84 15.54 9.10
N ILE A 66 19.34 15.77 7.87
CA ILE A 66 18.51 16.94 7.56
C ILE A 66 17.22 16.92 8.39
N GLU A 67 16.53 15.79 8.48
CA GLU A 67 15.32 15.63 9.31
C GLU A 67 15.60 15.90 10.80
N LEU A 68 16.76 15.46 11.31
CA LEU A 68 17.18 15.67 12.70
C LEU A 68 17.41 17.16 12.99
N GLU A 69 18.18 17.85 12.14
CA GLU A 69 18.47 19.27 12.29
C GLU A 69 17.21 20.13 12.18
N HIS A 70 16.27 19.74 11.32
CA HIS A 70 14.99 20.41 11.20
C HIS A 70 14.19 20.34 12.50
N ARG A 71 14.14 19.15 13.13
CA ARG A 71 13.49 18.96 14.45
C ARG A 71 14.17 19.76 15.55
N GLN A 72 15.51 19.82 15.54
CA GLN A 72 16.26 20.64 16.51
C GLN A 72 15.93 22.13 16.32
N ARG A 73 15.84 22.62 15.08
CA ARG A 73 15.43 24.01 14.79
C ARG A 73 14.00 24.30 15.24
N ALA A 74 13.07 23.36 15.06
CA ALA A 74 11.71 23.50 15.58
C ALA A 74 11.70 23.71 17.10
N ALA A 75 12.49 22.93 17.85
CA ALA A 75 12.62 23.08 19.30
C ALA A 75 13.26 24.43 19.71
N SER A 76 14.26 24.90 18.96
CA SER A 76 14.87 26.21 19.18
C SER A 76 13.88 27.37 18.94
N ILE A 77 13.03 27.27 17.91
CA ILE A 77 11.99 28.28 17.64
C ILE A 77 10.94 28.28 18.77
N GLN A 78 10.51 27.11 19.24
CA GLN A 78 9.51 26.98 20.31
C GLN A 78 9.99 27.50 21.67
N SER A 79 11.30 27.49 21.92
CA SER A 79 11.89 27.96 23.18
C SER A 79 12.20 29.45 23.21
N MET A 80 11.99 30.18 22.10
CA MET A 80 12.19 31.64 22.07
C MET A 80 11.07 32.37 22.83
N PRO A 81 11.41 33.37 23.67
CA PRO A 81 10.41 34.19 24.38
C PRO A 81 9.47 34.91 23.40
N LEU A 82 8.17 34.89 23.69
CA LEU A 82 7.13 35.53 22.87
C LEU A 82 7.41 37.02 22.60
N ASP A 83 7.98 37.74 23.58
CA ASP A 83 8.34 39.16 23.47
C ASP A 83 9.50 39.42 22.51
N SER A 84 10.35 38.42 22.24
CA SER A 84 11.40 38.46 21.21
C SER A 84 10.93 37.96 19.84
N ALA A 85 9.82 37.22 19.82
CA ALA A 85 9.16 36.73 18.61
C ALA A 85 8.27 37.80 17.95
N THR A 86 7.65 38.68 18.75
CA THR A 86 6.83 39.81 18.28
C THR A 86 7.69 41.02 17.91
N GLY A 87 8.39 40.94 16.78
CA GLY A 87 8.99 42.12 16.13
C GLY A 87 10.46 42.02 15.74
N SER A 88 11.16 40.91 16.04
CA SER A 88 12.54 40.74 15.58
C SER A 88 12.61 40.22 14.14
N SER A 89 13.39 40.91 13.30
CA SER A 89 13.67 40.49 11.92
C SER A 89 14.30 39.09 11.85
N GLU A 90 15.13 38.77 12.84
CA GLU A 90 15.80 37.47 12.98
C GLU A 90 14.81 36.33 13.23
N TYR A 91 13.86 36.49 14.16
CA TYR A 91 12.80 35.50 14.37
C TYR A 91 11.97 35.28 13.09
N ALA A 92 11.58 36.37 12.42
CA ALA A 92 10.82 36.28 11.18
C ALA A 92 11.60 35.60 10.04
N ALA A 93 12.93 35.75 9.98
CA ALA A 93 13.79 35.05 9.02
C ALA A 93 13.93 33.56 9.37
N LEU A 94 14.19 33.24 10.64
CA LEU A 94 14.33 31.87 11.12
C LEU A 94 13.03 31.07 10.94
N TYR A 95 11.88 31.67 11.26
CA TYR A 95 10.57 31.05 11.09
C TYR A 95 10.25 30.79 9.62
N ARG A 96 10.55 31.73 8.72
CA ARG A 96 10.41 31.53 7.26
C ARG A 96 11.29 30.38 6.76
N GLN A 97 12.55 30.35 7.17
CA GLN A 97 13.46 29.27 6.79
C GLN A 97 12.96 27.91 7.28
N TYR A 98 12.42 27.84 8.50
CA TYR A 98 11.79 26.64 9.04
C TYR A 98 10.59 26.20 8.19
N LEU A 99 9.65 27.10 7.88
CA LEU A 99 8.48 26.78 7.05
C LEU A 99 8.86 26.32 5.63
N ASP A 100 9.85 26.95 5.02
CA ASP A 100 10.34 26.57 3.70
C ASP A 100 10.91 25.15 3.71
N GLU A 101 11.67 24.79 4.74
CA GLU A 101 12.21 23.43 4.85
C GLU A 101 11.15 22.40 5.25
N GLU A 102 10.21 22.74 6.13
CA GLU A 102 9.06 21.87 6.47
C GLU A 102 8.27 21.51 5.20
N ASN A 103 8.03 22.48 4.32
CA ASN A 103 7.40 22.25 3.02
C ASN A 103 8.22 21.30 2.13
N GLU A 104 9.54 21.47 2.06
CA GLU A 104 10.41 20.59 1.27
C GLU A 104 10.49 19.17 1.85
N LEU A 105 10.52 19.03 3.17
CA LEU A 105 10.47 17.73 3.85
C LEU A 105 9.11 17.05 3.66
N GLY A 106 8.02 17.80 3.66
CA GLY A 106 6.69 17.31 3.30
C GLY A 106 6.64 16.76 1.87
N LYS A 107 7.22 17.48 0.90
CA LYS A 107 7.36 16.99 -0.48
C LYS A 107 8.21 15.72 -0.56
N ALA A 108 9.32 15.66 0.16
CA ALA A 108 10.19 14.48 0.24
C ALA A 108 9.45 13.27 0.82
N ALA A 109 8.65 13.46 1.87
CA ALA A 109 7.84 12.41 2.47
C ALA A 109 6.76 11.88 1.51
N LEU A 110 6.09 12.77 0.77
CA LEU A 110 5.13 12.38 -0.27
C LEU A 110 5.83 11.61 -1.40
N ALA A 111 7.01 12.07 -1.84
CA ALA A 111 7.79 11.39 -2.85
C ALA A 111 8.20 9.98 -2.41
N ARG A 112 8.63 9.82 -1.15
CA ARG A 112 8.94 8.52 -0.53
C ARG A 112 7.72 7.59 -0.54
N TYR A 113 6.54 8.10 -0.20
CA TYR A 113 5.30 7.32 -0.24
C TYR A 113 4.98 6.82 -1.65
N VAL A 114 5.13 7.66 -2.67
CA VAL A 114 4.90 7.27 -4.07
C VAL A 114 5.93 6.24 -4.55
N VAL A 115 7.22 6.41 -4.18
CA VAL A 115 8.26 5.43 -4.49
C VAL A 115 7.98 4.08 -3.84
N HIS A 116 7.55 4.06 -2.58
CA HIS A 116 7.10 2.84 -1.91
C HIS A 116 5.99 2.13 -2.68
N ARG A 117 4.97 2.87 -3.13
CA ARG A 117 3.88 2.32 -3.95
C ARG A 117 4.38 1.73 -5.25
N ARG A 118 5.33 2.38 -5.94
CA ARG A 118 5.98 1.81 -7.13
C ARG A 118 6.66 0.48 -6.81
N THR A 119 7.46 0.43 -5.76
CA THR A 119 8.18 -0.79 -5.36
C THR A 119 7.23 -1.95 -5.08
N ILE A 120 6.09 -1.71 -4.43
CA ILE A 120 5.06 -2.75 -4.22
C ILE A 120 4.50 -3.26 -5.57
N LEU A 121 4.24 -2.38 -6.54
CA LEU A 121 3.74 -2.79 -7.86
C LEU A 121 4.78 -3.58 -8.65
N GLU A 122 6.06 -3.19 -8.58
CA GLU A 122 7.17 -3.91 -9.20
C GLU A 122 7.33 -5.31 -8.59
N MET A 123 7.25 -5.42 -7.26
CA MET A 123 7.29 -6.72 -6.56
C MET A 123 6.10 -7.60 -6.94
N LEU A 124 4.90 -7.02 -7.01
CA LEU A 124 3.70 -7.75 -7.43
C LEU A 124 3.83 -8.24 -8.87
N GLU A 125 4.28 -7.39 -9.80
CA GLU A 125 4.53 -7.77 -11.19
C GLU A 125 5.55 -8.91 -11.31
N GLY A 126 6.58 -8.93 -10.47
CA GLY A 126 7.53 -10.04 -10.37
C GLY A 126 6.88 -11.32 -9.83
N ALA A 127 6.03 -11.23 -8.81
CA ALA A 127 5.34 -12.36 -8.20
C ALA A 127 4.32 -13.04 -9.15
N LEU A 128 3.78 -12.30 -10.12
CA LEU A 128 2.83 -12.83 -11.10
C LEU A 128 3.48 -13.65 -12.23
N LYS A 129 4.81 -13.58 -12.37
CA LYS A 129 5.56 -14.31 -13.41
C LYS A 129 5.98 -15.71 -12.93
N ILE A 130 6.43 -16.54 -13.87
CA ILE A 130 7.12 -17.80 -13.55
C ILE A 130 8.40 -17.45 -12.77
N GLN A 131 8.57 -18.11 -11.63
CA GLN A 131 9.75 -17.96 -10.78
C GLN A 131 10.90 -18.85 -11.31
N ASP A 132 12.13 -18.64 -10.85
CA ASP A 132 13.32 -19.42 -11.27
C ASP A 132 13.15 -20.95 -11.08
N SER A 133 12.26 -21.34 -10.16
CA SER A 133 11.85 -22.74 -9.95
C SER A 133 11.08 -23.37 -11.12
N GLY A 134 10.68 -22.59 -12.12
CA GLY A 134 9.78 -23.00 -13.20
C GLY A 134 8.30 -23.00 -12.83
N ALA A 135 7.94 -22.61 -11.61
CA ALA A 135 6.57 -22.54 -11.12
C ALA A 135 6.13 -21.09 -10.82
N TYR A 136 4.82 -20.83 -10.91
CA TYR A 136 4.23 -19.58 -10.42
C TYR A 136 4.30 -19.49 -8.90
N ALA A 137 4.41 -18.25 -8.40
CA ALA A 137 4.38 -17.95 -6.97
C ALA A 137 3.15 -18.57 -6.29
N ARG A 138 3.30 -18.85 -5.00
CA ARG A 138 2.18 -19.24 -4.15
C ARG A 138 1.32 -18.01 -3.83
N GLU A 139 0.09 -18.29 -3.47
CA GLU A 139 -0.92 -17.29 -3.12
C GLU A 139 -0.51 -16.44 -1.90
N ASP A 140 0.14 -17.07 -0.91
CA ASP A 140 0.67 -16.41 0.29
C ASP A 140 1.66 -15.28 -0.01
N LEU A 141 2.47 -15.39 -1.07
CA LEU A 141 3.36 -14.31 -1.49
C LEU A 141 2.58 -13.09 -1.99
N ILE A 142 1.57 -13.31 -2.83
CA ILE A 142 0.74 -12.22 -3.39
C ILE A 142 -0.09 -11.59 -2.28
N HIS A 143 -0.73 -12.42 -1.46
CA HIS A 143 -1.45 -11.97 -0.27
C HIS A 143 -0.54 -11.10 0.60
N GLY A 144 0.66 -11.59 0.96
CA GLY A 144 1.60 -10.86 1.79
C GLY A 144 2.08 -9.51 1.23
N LEU A 145 2.13 -9.36 -0.10
CA LEU A 145 2.42 -8.07 -0.76
C LEU A 145 1.25 -7.08 -0.61
N ILE A 146 0.01 -7.57 -0.60
CA ILE A 146 -1.20 -6.77 -0.45
C ILE A 146 -1.46 -6.43 1.02
N PHE A 147 -1.38 -7.43 1.91
CA PHE A 147 -1.58 -7.27 3.34
C PHE A 147 -0.92 -8.43 4.13
N PRO A 148 -0.26 -8.18 5.29
CA PRO A 148 0.34 -9.24 6.08
C PRO A 148 -0.67 -10.30 6.56
N MET A 149 -0.27 -11.58 6.59
CA MET A 149 -1.13 -12.69 7.00
C MET A 149 -1.18 -12.86 8.54
N ARG A 150 -2.24 -13.49 9.04
CA ARG A 150 -2.46 -13.90 10.44
C ARG A 150 -2.49 -12.73 11.43
N THR A 151 -3.01 -11.59 11.00
CA THR A 151 -3.00 -10.34 11.76
C THR A 151 -4.19 -9.45 11.39
N THR A 152 -4.31 -8.29 12.03
CA THR A 152 -5.38 -7.32 11.82
C THR A 152 -4.81 -5.95 11.43
N SER A 153 -5.67 -5.07 10.90
CA SER A 153 -5.31 -3.67 10.62
C SER A 153 -4.82 -2.90 11.85
N ASP A 154 -5.21 -3.31 13.06
CA ASP A 154 -4.84 -2.65 14.31
C ASP A 154 -3.40 -2.99 14.75
N GLU A 155 -2.86 -4.11 14.26
CA GLU A 155 -1.51 -4.60 14.56
C GLU A 155 -0.49 -4.23 13.47
N VAL A 156 -0.97 -3.85 12.28
CA VAL A 156 -0.14 -3.59 11.10
C VAL A 156 -0.02 -2.09 10.85
N ASP A 157 1.21 -1.58 10.78
CA ASP A 157 1.48 -0.19 10.39
C ASP A 157 0.87 0.14 9.01
N PHE A 158 0.28 1.32 8.88
CA PHE A 158 -0.41 1.76 7.66
C PHE A 158 0.45 1.63 6.39
N THR A 159 1.77 1.85 6.49
CA THR A 159 2.69 1.75 5.33
C THR A 159 2.82 0.32 4.78
N ARG A 160 2.42 -0.69 5.56
CA ARG A 160 2.41 -2.11 5.19
C ARG A 160 1.04 -2.58 4.71
N GLN A 161 0.05 -1.69 4.61
CA GLN A 161 -1.30 -2.01 4.17
C GLN A 161 -1.50 -1.57 2.71
N ASN A 162 -1.35 -2.50 1.75
CA ASN A 162 -1.32 -2.19 0.32
C ASN A 162 -2.65 -2.49 -0.41
N LEU A 163 -3.79 -2.44 0.30
CA LEU A 163 -5.11 -2.72 -0.28
C LEU A 163 -5.52 -1.77 -1.40
N TRP A 164 -4.91 -0.58 -1.45
CA TRP A 164 -5.04 0.38 -2.55
C TRP A 164 -4.69 -0.22 -3.91
N VAL A 165 -3.88 -1.28 -3.94
CA VAL A 165 -3.56 -2.04 -5.16
C VAL A 165 -4.83 -2.66 -5.73
N VAL A 166 -5.66 -3.26 -4.88
CA VAL A 166 -6.96 -3.85 -5.26
C VAL A 166 -7.96 -2.74 -5.59
N ASP A 167 -8.22 -1.85 -4.64
CA ASP A 167 -9.12 -0.71 -4.79
C ASP A 167 -8.75 0.39 -3.77
N GLU A 168 -8.63 1.64 -4.21
CA GLU A 168 -8.29 2.78 -3.33
C GLU A 168 -9.29 2.96 -2.17
N ARG A 169 -10.55 2.54 -2.36
CA ARG A 169 -11.58 2.60 -1.31
C ARG A 169 -11.27 1.68 -0.14
N LEU A 170 -10.53 0.59 -0.37
CA LEU A 170 -10.14 -0.37 0.68
C LEU A 170 -8.99 0.14 1.55
N ALA A 171 -8.26 1.18 1.11
CA ALA A 171 -7.25 1.84 1.93
C ALA A 171 -7.85 2.52 3.17
N TYR A 172 -9.17 2.77 3.17
CA TYR A 172 -9.90 3.40 4.26
C TYR A 172 -10.91 2.41 4.83
N HIS A 173 -10.54 1.73 5.90
CA HIS A 173 -11.41 0.79 6.60
C HIS A 173 -11.38 1.03 8.10
N THR A 174 -12.37 0.51 8.82
CA THR A 174 -12.42 0.60 10.28
C THR A 174 -11.66 -0.54 10.92
N HIS A 175 -11.83 -1.75 10.39
CA HIS A 175 -11.14 -2.93 10.84
C HIS A 175 -10.97 -3.91 9.68
N LEU A 176 -9.85 -4.61 9.64
CA LEU A 176 -9.58 -5.68 8.70
C LEU A 176 -8.91 -6.84 9.43
N ALA A 177 -9.31 -8.05 9.07
CA ALA A 177 -8.68 -9.29 9.51
C ALA A 177 -8.15 -10.07 8.31
N SER A 178 -6.96 -10.64 8.44
CA SER A 178 -6.22 -11.28 7.35
C SER A 178 -5.72 -12.66 7.74
N ASP A 179 -6.14 -13.71 7.01
CA ASP A 179 -5.81 -15.12 7.30
C ASP A 179 -6.03 -15.46 8.79
N LEU A 180 -7.21 -15.09 9.30
CA LEU A 180 -7.62 -15.32 10.67
C LEU A 180 -8.87 -16.19 10.71
N PRO A 181 -8.95 -17.17 11.64
CA PRO A 181 -10.16 -17.93 11.87
C PRO A 181 -11.35 -17.00 12.10
N MET A 182 -12.51 -17.35 11.54
CA MET A 182 -13.74 -16.57 11.71
C MET A 182 -14.11 -16.30 13.18
N SER A 183 -13.76 -17.22 14.07
CA SER A 183 -13.86 -17.08 15.54
C SER A 183 -13.06 -15.94 16.15
N ARG A 184 -12.09 -15.38 15.42
CA ARG A 184 -11.29 -14.23 15.84
C ARG A 184 -11.70 -12.93 15.15
N LEU A 185 -12.71 -12.94 14.27
CA LEU A 185 -13.14 -11.75 13.54
C LEU A 185 -13.91 -10.80 14.45
N THR A 186 -13.28 -9.73 14.89
CA THR A 186 -14.01 -8.59 15.46
C THR A 186 -14.53 -7.70 14.34
N PRO A 187 -15.73 -7.10 14.45
CA PRO A 187 -16.61 -7.02 15.64
C PRO A 187 -17.73 -8.08 15.69
N ILE A 188 -17.64 -9.18 14.93
CA ILE A 188 -18.68 -10.22 14.88
C ILE A 188 -18.34 -11.41 15.80
N ALA A 189 -19.30 -12.30 16.04
CA ALA A 189 -19.07 -13.54 16.78
C ALA A 189 -19.50 -14.74 15.92
N VAL A 190 -18.53 -15.40 15.29
CA VAL A 190 -18.76 -16.59 14.45
C VAL A 190 -17.98 -17.76 15.05
N ALA A 191 -18.64 -18.82 15.53
CA ALA A 191 -17.95 -19.99 16.07
C ALA A 191 -17.45 -20.94 14.96
N ASP A 192 -16.58 -20.44 14.07
CA ASP A 192 -16.09 -21.15 12.90
C ASP A 192 -14.56 -21.03 12.76
N ARG A 193 -13.96 -22.03 12.09
CA ARG A 193 -12.50 -22.16 11.93
C ARG A 193 -12.02 -21.84 10.52
N ASP A 194 -12.91 -21.56 9.58
CA ASP A 194 -12.52 -21.05 8.26
C ASP A 194 -11.67 -19.80 8.42
N GLU A 195 -10.65 -19.67 7.58
CA GLU A 195 -9.70 -18.57 7.55
C GLU A 195 -9.88 -17.85 6.20
N PRO A 196 -10.75 -16.83 6.10
CA PRO A 196 -10.80 -16.00 4.90
C PRO A 196 -9.51 -15.23 4.73
N ASP A 197 -9.07 -15.02 3.48
CA ASP A 197 -7.81 -14.31 3.24
C ASP A 197 -7.88 -12.87 3.75
N LEU A 198 -8.93 -12.13 3.40
CA LEU A 198 -9.21 -10.80 3.95
C LEU A 198 -10.69 -10.57 4.17
N VAL A 199 -11.02 -10.04 5.36
CA VAL A 199 -12.35 -9.51 5.68
C VAL A 199 -12.20 -8.07 6.16
N VAL A 200 -12.85 -7.14 5.45
CA VAL A 200 -12.79 -5.70 5.71
C VAL A 200 -14.15 -5.22 6.18
N PHE A 201 -14.19 -4.60 7.36
CA PHE A 201 -15.38 -3.96 7.93
C PHE A 201 -15.28 -2.43 7.74
N ASN A 202 -16.20 -1.88 6.97
CA ASN A 202 -16.23 -0.46 6.65
C ASN A 202 -17.29 0.29 7.45
N THR A 203 -16.89 1.43 8.02
CA THR A 203 -17.80 2.41 8.65
C THR A 203 -17.53 3.79 8.06
N PRO A 204 -18.41 4.33 7.21
CA PRO A 204 -18.40 5.74 6.87
C PRO A 204 -18.52 6.57 8.14
N ARG A 205 -17.44 7.29 8.49
CA ARG A 205 -17.39 8.19 9.66
C ARG A 205 -18.37 9.36 9.59
N ALA A 206 -19.05 9.59 8.46
CA ALA A 206 -19.77 10.83 8.20
C ALA A 206 -21.29 10.77 8.40
N PHE A 207 -21.95 9.61 8.31
CA PHE A 207 -23.41 9.54 8.42
C PHE A 207 -23.86 8.15 8.88
N ALA A 208 -24.22 7.97 10.15
CA ALA A 208 -25.09 6.89 10.58
C ALA A 208 -25.59 7.06 12.02
N ASP A 209 -26.88 7.40 12.15
CA ASP A 209 -27.73 6.99 13.27
C ASP A 209 -28.11 5.49 13.12
N THR A 210 -27.14 4.60 12.86
CA THR A 210 -27.42 3.16 12.73
C THR A 210 -26.85 2.41 13.93
N LYS A 211 -27.63 1.43 14.45
CA LYS A 211 -27.21 0.54 15.55
C LYS A 211 -26.16 -0.49 15.13
N SER A 212 -25.82 -0.56 13.84
CA SER A 212 -24.83 -1.52 13.32
C SER A 212 -23.41 -0.95 13.49
N PRO A 213 -22.45 -1.74 14.00
CA PRO A 213 -21.08 -1.27 14.17
C PRO A 213 -20.31 -1.06 12.85
N TYR A 214 -20.90 -1.43 11.69
CA TYR A 214 -20.33 -1.24 10.34
C TYR A 214 -21.45 -1.19 9.28
N GLN A 215 -21.16 -0.59 8.12
CA GLN A 215 -22.14 -0.36 7.03
C GLN A 215 -21.94 -1.26 5.81
N SER A 216 -20.76 -1.85 5.63
CA SER A 216 -20.52 -2.87 4.60
C SER A 216 -19.40 -3.82 5.01
N VAL A 217 -19.41 -5.01 4.41
CA VAL A 217 -18.33 -6.00 4.55
C VAL A 217 -17.75 -6.28 3.17
N VAL A 218 -16.42 -6.24 3.06
CA VAL A 218 -15.70 -6.65 1.85
C VAL A 218 -14.91 -7.91 2.15
N ILE A 219 -15.00 -8.91 1.28
CA ILE A 219 -14.18 -10.11 1.31
C ILE A 219 -13.22 -10.03 0.12
N VAL A 220 -11.93 -10.29 0.33
CA VAL A 220 -10.98 -10.45 -0.77
C VAL A 220 -10.42 -11.85 -0.66
N GLU A 221 -10.53 -12.60 -1.74
CA GLU A 221 -10.05 -13.96 -1.88
C GLU A 221 -8.97 -13.98 -2.98
N PHE A 222 -7.78 -14.45 -2.65
CA PHE A 222 -6.70 -14.62 -3.61
C PHE A 222 -6.74 -16.04 -4.18
N LYS A 223 -6.23 -16.20 -5.40
CA LYS A 223 -5.96 -17.52 -5.96
C LYS A 223 -4.61 -17.53 -6.61
N ARG A 224 -3.87 -18.61 -6.42
CA ARG A 224 -2.59 -18.83 -7.11
C ARG A 224 -2.64 -18.42 -8.61
N PRO A 225 -1.66 -17.65 -9.13
CA PRO A 225 -1.57 -17.31 -10.54
C PRO A 225 -1.56 -18.55 -11.43
N GLU A 226 -2.20 -18.42 -12.59
CA GLU A 226 -2.39 -19.49 -13.58
C GLU A 226 -3.01 -20.79 -13.02
N ARG A 227 -3.73 -20.71 -11.89
CA ARG A 227 -4.50 -21.85 -11.39
C ARG A 227 -5.62 -22.17 -12.37
N ASN A 228 -5.53 -23.36 -12.99
CA ASN A 228 -6.49 -23.83 -13.98
C ASN A 228 -7.26 -25.09 -13.53
N GLU A 229 -7.09 -25.52 -12.28
CA GLU A 229 -7.71 -26.73 -11.75
C GLU A 229 -8.42 -26.46 -10.41
N TYR A 230 -9.67 -26.93 -10.35
CA TYR A 230 -10.52 -26.96 -9.16
C TYR A 230 -11.17 -28.35 -9.11
N PRO A 231 -10.49 -29.34 -8.52
CA PRO A 231 -11.01 -30.71 -8.41
C PRO A 231 -12.37 -30.74 -7.70
N ALA A 232 -13.22 -31.71 -7.99
CA ALA A 232 -14.58 -31.78 -7.40
C ALA A 232 -14.62 -31.85 -5.86
N ARG A 233 -13.52 -32.27 -5.22
CA ARG A 233 -13.36 -32.29 -3.75
C ARG A 233 -12.98 -30.92 -3.16
N GLU A 234 -12.61 -29.96 -4.01
CA GLU A 234 -12.25 -28.61 -3.65
C GLU A 234 -13.35 -27.67 -4.10
N GLU A 235 -13.70 -26.74 -3.23
CA GLU A 235 -14.69 -25.73 -3.56
C GLU A 235 -14.10 -24.72 -4.54
N ASN A 236 -14.93 -24.24 -5.46
CA ASN A 236 -14.52 -23.19 -6.37
C ASN A 236 -14.50 -21.82 -5.65
N PRO A 237 -13.79 -20.80 -6.18
CA PRO A 237 -13.62 -19.53 -5.49
C PRO A 237 -14.94 -18.76 -5.26
N VAL A 238 -15.93 -18.92 -6.14
CA VAL A 238 -17.24 -18.26 -6.01
C VAL A 238 -18.00 -18.86 -4.84
N GLU A 239 -18.07 -20.18 -4.75
CA GLU A 239 -18.73 -20.87 -3.64
C GLU A 239 -18.04 -20.60 -2.30
N GLN A 240 -16.71 -20.50 -2.31
CA GLN A 240 -15.92 -20.15 -1.13
C GLN A 240 -16.28 -18.78 -0.56
N VAL A 241 -16.30 -17.76 -1.41
CA VAL A 241 -16.73 -16.42 -1.03
C VAL A 241 -18.17 -16.43 -0.53
N LEU A 242 -19.10 -17.10 -1.23
CA LEU A 242 -20.50 -17.18 -0.82
C LEU A 242 -20.67 -17.90 0.53
N ARG A 243 -19.87 -18.94 0.81
CA ARG A 243 -19.83 -19.57 2.14
C ARG A 243 -19.40 -18.57 3.20
N TYR A 244 -18.36 -17.79 2.94
CA TYR A 244 -17.91 -16.78 3.90
C TYR A 244 -18.97 -15.70 4.17
N VAL A 245 -19.65 -15.22 3.14
CA VAL A 245 -20.78 -14.29 3.28
C VAL A 245 -21.87 -14.89 4.18
N ARG A 246 -22.27 -16.14 3.95
CA ARG A 246 -23.29 -16.83 4.77
C ARG A 246 -22.88 -16.90 6.24
N LYS A 247 -21.67 -17.40 6.52
CA LYS A 247 -21.15 -17.55 7.89
C LYS A 247 -21.04 -16.22 8.61
N ILE A 248 -20.56 -15.18 7.93
CA ILE A 248 -20.47 -13.84 8.51
C ILE A 248 -21.87 -13.35 8.86
N LYS A 249 -22.84 -13.40 7.91
CA LYS A 249 -24.23 -12.98 8.17
C LYS A 249 -24.88 -13.68 9.37
N GLU A 250 -24.67 -14.99 9.49
CA GLU A 250 -25.14 -15.77 10.65
C GLU A 250 -24.52 -15.28 11.97
N GLY A 251 -23.24 -14.88 11.94
CA GLY A 251 -22.57 -14.27 13.08
C GLY A 251 -23.01 -12.84 13.38
N GLN A 252 -23.37 -12.03 12.37
CA GLN A 252 -23.90 -10.68 12.58
C GLN A 252 -25.26 -10.70 13.27
N ALA A 253 -26.03 -11.78 13.07
CA ALA A 253 -27.27 -11.98 13.77
C ALA A 253 -27.07 -12.24 15.27
N LYS A 254 -25.83 -12.22 15.80
CA LYS A 254 -25.51 -12.47 17.21
C LYS A 254 -24.64 -11.35 17.79
N ASP A 255 -24.95 -10.89 18.99
CA ASP A 255 -24.07 -9.99 19.76
C ASP A 255 -22.97 -10.77 20.52
N ARG A 256 -22.14 -10.05 21.29
CA ARG A 256 -21.07 -10.66 22.11
C ARG A 256 -21.59 -11.64 23.18
N ASP A 257 -22.87 -11.57 23.54
CA ASP A 257 -23.55 -12.49 24.46
C ASP A 257 -24.29 -13.61 23.72
N LEU A 258 -24.07 -13.76 22.41
CA LEU A 258 -24.75 -14.69 21.50
C LEU A 258 -26.27 -14.47 21.38
N LYS A 259 -26.78 -13.30 21.77
CA LYS A 259 -28.20 -12.97 21.62
C LYS A 259 -28.49 -12.55 20.20
N THR A 260 -29.64 -12.97 19.70
CA THR A 260 -30.07 -12.60 18.36
C THR A 260 -30.33 -11.11 18.27
N ILE A 261 -29.57 -10.41 17.42
CA ILE A 261 -29.77 -9.00 17.12
C ILE A 261 -30.31 -8.83 15.71
N ASN A 262 -31.32 -7.96 15.55
CA ASN A 262 -31.86 -7.62 14.24
C ASN A 262 -30.97 -6.53 13.62
N VAL A 263 -29.97 -6.96 12.86
CA VAL A 263 -29.13 -6.08 12.05
C VAL A 263 -29.82 -5.92 10.70
N GLY A 264 -30.00 -4.67 10.25
CA GLY A 264 -30.51 -4.40 8.91
C GLY A 264 -29.65 -5.04 7.82
N ALA A 265 -30.18 -5.18 6.60
CA ALA A 265 -29.42 -5.76 5.49
C ALA A 265 -28.14 -4.96 5.21
N ILE A 266 -26.99 -5.52 5.56
CA ILE A 266 -25.67 -4.96 5.26
C ILE A 266 -25.23 -5.46 3.87
N PRO A 267 -24.83 -4.57 2.95
CA PRO A 267 -24.28 -4.97 1.67
C PRO A 267 -22.93 -5.67 1.83
N PHE A 268 -22.76 -6.76 1.08
CA PHE A 268 -21.48 -7.47 0.96
C PHE A 268 -20.86 -7.20 -0.41
N TYR A 269 -19.55 -7.04 -0.42
CA TYR A 269 -18.74 -6.98 -1.64
C TYR A 269 -17.69 -8.08 -1.57
N ALA A 270 -17.38 -8.70 -2.69
CA ALA A 270 -16.33 -9.70 -2.76
C ALA A 270 -15.47 -9.55 -4.00
N TYR A 271 -14.16 -9.65 -3.80
CA TYR A 271 -13.16 -9.67 -4.87
C TYR A 271 -12.51 -11.03 -4.90
N ILE A 272 -12.54 -11.69 -6.06
CA ILE A 272 -11.77 -12.91 -6.33
C ILE A 272 -10.64 -12.52 -7.27
N LEU A 273 -9.41 -12.49 -6.75
CA LEU A 273 -8.22 -12.06 -7.49
C LEU A 273 -7.49 -13.29 -8.02
N CYS A 274 -7.42 -13.42 -9.35
CA CYS A 274 -6.89 -14.62 -9.98
C CYS A 274 -6.44 -14.38 -11.43
N SER A 275 -5.76 -15.35 -12.03
CA SER A 275 -5.64 -15.40 -13.50
C SER A 275 -6.96 -15.86 -14.13
N LEU A 276 -7.37 -15.24 -15.23
CA LEU A 276 -8.57 -15.64 -15.99
C LEU A 276 -8.29 -16.84 -16.92
N THR A 277 -7.88 -17.95 -16.31
CA THR A 277 -7.63 -19.23 -16.98
C THR A 277 -8.92 -19.79 -17.60
N PRO A 278 -8.85 -20.71 -18.59
CA PRO A 278 -10.03 -21.34 -19.17
C PRO A 278 -10.99 -21.91 -18.12
N ARG A 279 -10.45 -22.51 -17.05
CA ARG A 279 -11.26 -23.04 -15.96
C ARG A 279 -11.95 -21.94 -15.15
N MET A 280 -11.27 -20.83 -14.85
CA MET A 280 -11.89 -19.70 -14.14
C MET A 280 -13.02 -19.07 -14.96
N ARG A 281 -12.83 -18.94 -16.27
CA ARG A 281 -13.86 -18.43 -17.18
C ARG A 281 -15.09 -19.34 -17.21
N ALA A 282 -14.87 -20.65 -17.31
CA ALA A 282 -15.95 -21.64 -17.22
C ALA A 282 -16.70 -21.55 -15.88
N ILE A 283 -16.00 -21.42 -14.75
CA ILE A 283 -16.65 -21.20 -13.44
C ILE A 283 -17.50 -19.93 -13.44
N ALA A 284 -16.97 -18.82 -13.96
CA ALA A 284 -17.71 -17.57 -14.03
C ALA A 284 -18.99 -17.70 -14.89
N GLU A 285 -18.90 -18.39 -16.02
CA GLU A 285 -20.02 -18.66 -16.93
C GLU A 285 -21.05 -19.61 -16.31
N ASP A 286 -20.62 -20.71 -15.67
CA ASP A 286 -21.48 -21.67 -14.95
C ASP A 286 -22.27 -21.00 -13.82
N HIS A 287 -21.73 -19.90 -13.26
CA HIS A 287 -22.38 -19.09 -12.24
C HIS A 287 -23.03 -17.81 -12.80
N ASP A 288 -23.33 -17.71 -14.10
CA ASP A 288 -23.99 -16.57 -14.77
C ASP A 288 -23.36 -15.19 -14.49
N PHE A 289 -22.03 -15.11 -14.38
CA PHE A 289 -21.38 -13.81 -14.25
C PHE A 289 -21.41 -13.03 -15.56
N VAL A 290 -21.51 -11.71 -15.46
CA VAL A 290 -21.40 -10.81 -16.60
C VAL A 290 -19.94 -10.44 -16.79
N ARG A 291 -19.40 -10.67 -18.00
CA ARG A 291 -18.03 -10.28 -18.35
C ARG A 291 -17.90 -8.75 -18.40
N THR A 292 -16.78 -8.23 -17.91
CA THR A 292 -16.47 -6.79 -18.03
C THR A 292 -16.12 -6.40 -19.47
N PRO A 293 -16.38 -5.15 -19.90
CA PRO A 293 -16.10 -4.71 -21.28
C PRO A 293 -14.63 -4.81 -21.71
N ASP A 294 -13.71 -4.69 -20.76
CA ASP A 294 -12.27 -4.82 -20.98
C ASP A 294 -11.80 -6.28 -21.07
N ASN A 295 -12.70 -7.26 -20.90
CA ASN A 295 -12.44 -8.70 -20.93
C ASN A 295 -11.54 -9.23 -19.80
N GLU A 296 -11.21 -8.36 -18.84
CA GLU A 296 -10.26 -8.58 -17.75
C GLU A 296 -10.94 -8.87 -16.39
N GLY A 297 -12.24 -9.13 -16.40
CA GLY A 297 -12.97 -9.52 -15.22
C GLY A 297 -14.40 -9.96 -15.51
N TYR A 298 -15.09 -10.28 -14.43
CA TYR A 298 -16.48 -10.68 -14.40
C TYR A 298 -17.13 -10.10 -13.14
N PHE A 299 -18.43 -9.80 -13.19
CA PHE A 299 -19.17 -9.37 -12.02
C PHE A 299 -20.57 -9.97 -11.96
N LYS A 300 -21.08 -10.14 -10.74
CA LYS A 300 -22.46 -10.59 -10.48
C LYS A 300 -22.95 -10.03 -9.15
N TYR A 301 -24.21 -9.61 -9.11
CA TYR A 301 -24.90 -9.39 -7.84
C TYR A 301 -25.72 -10.63 -7.47
N HIS A 302 -25.28 -11.33 -6.42
CA HIS A 302 -25.93 -12.52 -5.91
C HIS A 302 -27.11 -12.14 -5.01
N GLN A 303 -28.29 -11.97 -5.62
CA GLN A 303 -29.52 -11.46 -5.00
C GLN A 303 -29.84 -12.09 -3.63
N SER A 304 -29.89 -13.42 -3.54
CA SER A 304 -30.26 -14.12 -2.28
C SER A 304 -29.23 -13.95 -1.16
N GLN A 305 -27.98 -13.64 -1.51
CA GLN A 305 -26.91 -13.39 -0.55
C GLN A 305 -26.60 -11.91 -0.42
N GLY A 306 -27.32 -11.00 -1.09
CA GLY A 306 -27.07 -9.55 -1.02
C GLY A 306 -25.59 -9.18 -1.21
N CYS A 307 -24.90 -9.89 -2.11
CA CYS A 307 -23.46 -9.80 -2.28
C CYS A 307 -23.12 -9.45 -3.73
N TYR A 308 -22.36 -8.37 -3.93
CA TYR A 308 -21.76 -8.04 -5.20
C TYR A 308 -20.38 -8.69 -5.30
N ILE A 309 -20.18 -9.55 -6.30
CA ILE A 309 -18.95 -10.31 -6.50
C ILE A 309 -18.28 -9.84 -7.78
N GLU A 310 -17.00 -9.53 -7.71
CA GLU A 310 -16.12 -9.28 -8.85
C GLU A 310 -15.03 -10.36 -8.91
N ILE A 311 -14.89 -11.02 -10.06
CA ILE A 311 -13.70 -11.80 -10.40
C ILE A 311 -12.81 -10.87 -11.22
N VAL A 312 -11.61 -10.57 -10.73
CA VAL A 312 -10.73 -9.56 -11.32
C VAL A 312 -9.39 -10.21 -11.67
N SER A 313 -8.91 -10.01 -12.90
CA SER A 313 -7.60 -10.50 -13.30
C SER A 313 -6.49 -9.82 -12.50
N TYR A 314 -5.41 -10.55 -12.19
CA TYR A 314 -4.23 -9.92 -11.59
C TYR A 314 -3.62 -8.83 -12.49
N ASP A 315 -3.65 -9.03 -13.81
CA ASP A 315 -3.19 -8.04 -14.78
C ASP A 315 -3.99 -6.74 -14.69
N LYS A 316 -5.31 -6.83 -14.53
CA LYS A 316 -6.18 -5.66 -14.33
C LYS A 316 -5.89 -4.94 -13.03
N VAL A 317 -5.78 -5.67 -11.93
CA VAL A 317 -5.43 -5.10 -10.61
C VAL A 317 -4.12 -4.30 -10.73
N LEU A 318 -3.07 -4.93 -11.27
CA LEU A 318 -1.76 -4.30 -11.45
C LEU A 318 -1.82 -3.09 -12.39
N ASN A 319 -2.45 -3.24 -13.56
CA ASN A 319 -2.52 -2.18 -14.57
C ASN A 319 -3.33 -0.98 -14.09
N ASP A 320 -4.47 -1.22 -13.45
CA ASP A 320 -5.31 -0.14 -12.94
C ASP A 320 -4.62 0.56 -11.76
N ALA A 321 -3.91 -0.17 -10.89
CA ALA A 321 -3.07 0.42 -9.86
C ALA A 321 -1.92 1.27 -10.44
N LYS A 322 -1.21 0.79 -11.47
CA LYS A 322 -0.19 1.56 -12.20
C LYS A 322 -0.77 2.84 -12.80
N LYS A 323 -1.94 2.76 -13.47
CA LYS A 323 -2.63 3.93 -14.05
C LYS A 323 -3.02 4.96 -13.00
N ARG A 324 -3.61 4.54 -11.87
CA ARG A 324 -3.98 5.43 -10.76
C ARG A 324 -2.77 6.20 -10.20
N ASN A 325 -1.59 5.60 -10.26
CA ASN A 325 -0.36 6.19 -9.70
C ASN A 325 0.49 6.94 -10.74
N ARG A 326 0.17 6.84 -12.03
CA ARG A 326 0.93 7.45 -13.13
C ARG A 326 1.11 8.96 -12.94
N ALA A 327 0.06 9.69 -12.60
CA ALA A 327 0.15 11.14 -12.41
C ALA A 327 1.15 11.53 -11.30
N PHE A 328 1.27 10.72 -10.25
CA PHE A 328 2.26 10.94 -9.19
C PHE A 328 3.67 10.57 -9.64
N PHE A 329 3.82 9.47 -10.39
CA PHE A 329 5.11 9.08 -10.97
C PHE A 329 5.65 10.16 -11.92
N GLU A 330 4.81 10.65 -12.83
CA GLU A 330 5.15 11.73 -13.77
C GLU A 330 5.51 13.03 -13.04
N ARG A 331 4.70 13.44 -12.05
CA ARG A 331 4.97 14.66 -11.26
C ARG A 331 6.28 14.58 -10.48
N LEU A 332 6.69 13.39 -10.09
CA LEU A 332 7.97 13.14 -9.42
C LEU A 332 9.10 12.79 -10.39
N GLN A 333 8.87 12.82 -11.71
CA GLN A 333 9.81 12.41 -12.77
C GLN A 333 10.38 11.00 -12.55
N ILE A 334 9.57 10.13 -11.96
CA ILE A 334 9.88 8.72 -11.83
C ILE A 334 9.59 8.06 -13.19
N PRO A 335 10.56 7.37 -13.81
CA PRO A 335 10.33 6.65 -15.06
C PRO A 335 9.16 5.68 -14.92
N ALA A 336 8.20 5.76 -15.85
CA ALA A 336 7.15 4.75 -15.96
C ALA A 336 7.76 3.48 -16.57
N THR A 337 7.67 2.36 -15.85
CA THR A 337 7.98 1.02 -16.36
C THR A 337 6.77 0.40 -17.04
#